data_AF-A0A091AGD1-F1
#
_entry.id   AF-A0A091AGD1-F1
#
_cell.length_a   1.000
_cell.length_b   1.000
_cell.length_c   1.000
_cell.angle_alpha   90.00
_cell.angle_beta   90.00
_cell.angle_gamma   90.00
#
_symmetry.space_group_name_H-M   'P 1'
#
loop_
_entity.id
_entity.type
_entity.pdbx_description
1 polymer ?
#
loop_
_entity_poly.entity_id
_entity_poly.type
_entity_poly.pdbx_seq_one_letter_code
_entity_poly.pdbx_strand_id
1 'polypeptide(L)'
;MNNDNVILKVGLTTLGCKVNQCDSAALAENLQAANFSLVPFNAFADAYIINTCTVTAFADFQARQLIRRALRANPRARIIVT
;
A
#
# COMPACT_ATOMS: atom_id res chain seq x y z
N MET A 1 -5.37 31.76 6.93
CA MET A 1 -4.23 30.86 7.21
C MET A 1 -4.79 29.45 7.34
N ASN A 2 -5.09 28.78 6.24
CA ASN A 2 -5.54 27.38 6.27
C ASN A 2 -4.40 26.56 5.68
N ASN A 3 -3.48 26.15 6.56
CA ASN A 3 -2.49 25.16 6.19
C ASN A 3 -3.14 23.80 6.38
N ASP A 4 -4.07 23.47 5.48
CA ASP A 4 -4.71 22.16 5.40
C ASP A 4 -3.65 21.16 4.89
N ASN A 5 -2.69 20.82 5.75
CA ASN A 5 -1.77 19.71 5.53
C ASN A 5 -2.59 18.42 5.64
N VAL A 6 -3.32 18.10 4.56
CA VAL A 6 -4.05 16.85 4.45
C VAL A 6 -3.02 15.73 4.37
N ILE A 7 -2.77 15.09 5.52
CA ILE A 7 -1.92 13.91 5.61
C ILE A 7 -2.71 12.75 5.01
N LEU A 8 -2.35 12.35 3.80
CA LEU A 8 -2.95 11.23 3.10
C LEU A 8 -2.54 9.91 3.78
N LYS A 9 -3.54 9.05 4.03
CA LYS A 9 -3.32 7.73 4.62
C LYS A 9 -2.96 6.72 3.54
N VAL A 10 -1.89 5.96 3.76
CA VAL A 10 -1.39 4.96 2.82
C VAL A 10 -1.30 3.60 3.51
N GLY A 11 -1.99 2.61 2.95
CA GLY A 11 -1.84 1.21 3.35
C GLY A 11 -0.79 0.53 2.48
N LEU A 12 0.31 0.06 3.07
CA LEU A 12 1.37 -0.68 2.37
C LEU A 12 1.33 -2.17 2.75
N THR A 13 1.41 -3.05 1.76
CA THR A 13 1.59 -4.49 1.98
C THR A 13 2.49 -5.09 0.92
N THR A 14 3.13 -6.21 1.27
CA THR A 14 4.16 -6.83 0.45
C THR A 14 3.91 -8.33 0.33
N LEU A 15 3.89 -8.82 -0.89
CA LEU A 15 3.77 -10.22 -1.28
C LEU A 15 5.08 -10.66 -1.93
N GLY A 16 5.86 -11.49 -1.25
CA GLY A 16 7.11 -12.00 -1.82
C GLY A 16 8.04 -12.60 -0.78
N CYS A 17 9.28 -12.83 -1.19
CA CYS A 17 10.35 -13.35 -0.33
C CYS A 17 10.96 -12.25 0.56
N LYS A 18 11.90 -12.63 1.44
CA LYS A 18 12.58 -11.72 2.39
C LYS A 18 13.22 -10.49 1.74
N VAL A 19 13.66 -10.59 0.48
CA VAL A 19 14.27 -9.46 -0.25
C VAL A 19 13.25 -8.33 -0.44
N ASN A 20 12.01 -8.65 -0.82
CA ASN A 20 10.94 -7.66 -1.03
C ASN A 20 10.56 -6.89 0.25
N GLN A 21 10.85 -7.43 1.44
CA GLN A 21 10.59 -6.73 2.70
C GLN A 21 11.56 -5.56 2.91
N CYS A 22 12.79 -5.65 2.39
CA CYS A 22 13.76 -4.55 2.47
C CYS A 22 13.33 -3.38 1.58
N ASP A 23 12.90 -3.66 0.34
CA ASP A 23 12.38 -2.64 -0.59
C ASP A 23 11.16 -1.92 0.00
N SER A 24 10.33 -2.66 0.72
CA SER A 24 9.12 -2.12 1.35
C SER A 24 9.43 -1.22 2.56
N ALA A 25 10.54 -1.46 3.26
CA ALA A 25 11.00 -0.59 4.34
C ALA A 25 11.47 0.76 3.78
N ALA A 26 12.27 0.76 2.69
CA ALA A 26 12.68 1.98 2.02
C ALA A 26 11.47 2.77 1.47
N LEU A 27 10.47 2.07 0.92
CA LEU A 27 9.23 2.71 0.48
C LEU A 27 8.45 3.33 1.65
N ALA A 28 8.39 2.64 2.79
CA ALA A 28 7.74 3.15 3.99
C ALA A 28 8.41 4.43 4.52
N GLU A 29 9.74 4.46 4.57
CA GLU A 29 10.52 5.64 4.97
C GLU A 29 10.28 6.82 4.02
N ASN A 30 10.31 6.58 2.70
CA ASN A 30 10.04 7.62 1.70
C ASN A 30 8.62 8.20 1.82
N LEU A 31 7.61 7.35 2.10
CA LEU A 31 6.24 7.79 2.32
C LEU A 31 6.13 8.67 3.58
N GLN A 32 6.77 8.28 4.67
CA GLN A 32 6.80 9.10 5.89
C GLN A 32 7.52 10.43 5.67
N ALA A 33 8.65 10.43 4.96
CA ALA A 33 9.39 11.65 4.60
C ALA A 33 8.59 12.60 3.70
N ALA A 34 7.66 12.06 2.90
CA ALA A 34 6.77 12.82 2.04
C ALA A 34 5.44 13.22 2.73
N ASN A 35 5.37 13.18 4.07
CA ASN A 35 4.18 13.52 4.88
C ASN A 35 2.95 12.64 4.64
N PHE A 36 3.13 11.36 4.28
CA PHE A 36 2.05 10.37 4.28
C PHE A 36 1.95 9.67 5.65
N SER A 37 0.73 9.32 6.06
CA SER A 37 0.49 8.48 7.25
C SER A 37 0.36 7.02 6.84
N LEU A 38 1.34 6.20 7.22
CA LEU A 38 1.23 4.76 7.04
C LEU A 38 0.22 4.19 8.02
N VAL A 39 -0.76 3.46 7.49
CA VAL A 39 -1.76 2.74 8.26
C VAL A 39 -1.71 1.25 7.92
N PRO A 40 -2.16 0.37 8.84
CA PRO A 40 -2.34 -1.03 8.52
C PRO A 40 -3.14 -1.23 7.23
N PHE A 41 -2.74 -2.17 6.37
CA PHE A 41 -3.42 -2.39 5.07
C PHE A 41 -4.90 -2.78 5.21
N ASN A 42 -5.32 -3.28 6.38
CA ASN A 42 -6.71 -3.58 6.68
C ASN A 42 -7.53 -2.37 7.16
N ALA A 43 -6.89 -1.24 7.46
CA ALA A 43 -7.55 0.00 7.84
C ALA A 43 -7.98 0.80 6.61
N PHE A 44 -8.78 1.83 6.84
CA PHE A 44 -9.13 2.82 5.82
C PHE A 44 -7.89 3.63 5.41
N ALA A 45 -7.62 3.70 4.10
CA ALA A 45 -6.56 4.50 3.51
C ALA A 45 -7.05 5.20 2.23
N ASP A 46 -6.42 6.32 1.90
CA ASP A 46 -6.67 7.08 0.67
C ASP A 46 -5.96 6.44 -0.54
N ALA A 47 -4.83 5.77 -0.27
CA ALA A 47 -4.13 4.94 -1.23
C ALA A 47 -3.70 3.60 -0.62
N TYR A 48 -3.65 2.56 -1.47
CA TYR A 48 -3.15 1.24 -1.12
C TYR A 48 -2.03 0.84 -2.07
N ILE A 49 -0.89 0.44 -1.52
CA ILE A 49 0.27 -0.05 -2.27
C ILE A 49 0.44 -1.54 -1.97
N ILE A 50 0.45 -2.35 -3.03
CA ILE A 50 0.69 -3.79 -2.97
C ILE A 50 2.00 -4.05 -3.74
N ASN A 51 3.09 -4.26 -3.00
CA ASN A 51 4.37 -4.64 -3.58
C ASN A 51 4.39 -6.16 -3.79
N THR A 52 4.57 -6.63 -5.02
CA THR A 52 4.57 -8.04 -5.37
C THR A 52 5.55 -8.36 -6.50
N CYS A 53 6.26 -9.48 -6.38
CA CYS A 53 7.13 -9.92 -7.46
C CYS A 53 6.36 -10.52 -8.66
N THR A 54 5.06 -10.83 -8.53
CA THR A 54 4.19 -11.49 -9.55
C THR A 54 4.72 -12.80 -10.16
N VAL A 55 5.89 -13.28 -9.75
CA VAL A 55 6.60 -14.41 -10.40
C VAL A 55 5.87 -15.76 -10.28
N THR A 56 4.78 -15.84 -9.51
CA THR A 56 3.97 -17.05 -9.38
C THR A 56 2.48 -16.73 -9.51
N ALA A 57 1.71 -17.67 -10.05
CA ALA A 57 0.25 -17.57 -10.11
C ALA A 57 -0.39 -17.40 -8.72
N PHE A 58 0.25 -17.91 -7.67
CA PHE A 58 -0.20 -17.72 -6.30
C PHE A 58 0.02 -16.28 -5.80
N ALA A 59 1.15 -15.65 -6.16
CA ALA A 59 1.38 -14.23 -5.87
C ALA A 59 0.33 -13.36 -6.57
N ASP A 60 0.04 -13.62 -7.85
CA ASP A 60 -1.01 -12.91 -8.60
C ASP A 60 -2.39 -13.08 -7.99
N PHE A 61 -2.72 -14.30 -7.55
CA PHE A 61 -3.98 -14.59 -6.87
C PHE A 61 -4.12 -13.76 -5.58
N GLN A 62 -3.09 -13.74 -4.73
CA GLN A 62 -3.09 -12.95 -3.50
C GLN A 62 -3.17 -11.44 -3.80
N ALA A 63 -2.45 -10.94 -4.80
CA ALA A 63 -2.49 -9.54 -5.18
C ALA A 63 -3.92 -9.12 -5.57
N ARG A 64 -4.60 -9.94 -6.40
CA ARG A 64 -6.00 -9.70 -6.78
C ARG A 64 -6.95 -9.72 -5.57
N GLN A 65 -6.72 -10.60 -4.59
CA GLN A 65 -7.50 -10.62 -3.36
C GLN A 65 -7.31 -9.34 -2.54
N LEU A 66 -6.08 -8.84 -2.46
CA LEU A 66 -5.75 -7.59 -1.77
C LEU A 66 -6.34 -6.36 -2.46
N ILE A 67 -6.31 -6.30 -3.80
CA ILE A 67 -6.97 -5.23 -4.58
C ILE A 67 -8.46 -5.18 -4.24
N ARG A 68 -9.14 -6.33 -4.26
CA ARG A 68 -10.58 -6.39 -3.90
C ARG A 68 -10.83 -5.99 -2.44
N ARG A 69 -9.89 -6.27 -1.53
CA ARG A 69 -9.98 -5.84 -0.13
C ARG A 69 -9.84 -4.32 -0.01
N ALA A 70 -8.85 -3.73 -0.69
CA ALA A 70 -8.63 -2.29 -0.72
C ALA A 70 -9.85 -1.54 -1.26
N LEU A 71 -10.42 -2.00 -2.38
CA LEU A 71 -11.66 -1.42 -2.95
C LEU A 71 -12.87 -1.52 -2.00
N ARG A 72 -12.95 -2.58 -1.19
CA ARG A 72 -14.02 -2.69 -0.17
C ARG A 72 -13.81 -1.75 1.00
N ALA A 73 -12.56 -1.51 1.41
CA ALA A 73 -12.22 -0.60 2.49
C ALA A 73 -12.44 0.86 2.09
N ASN A 74 -12.05 1.22 0.87
CA ASN A 74 -12.33 2.53 0.28
C ASN A 74 -12.52 2.40 -1.25
N PRO A 75 -13.76 2.46 -1.76
CA PRO A 75 -14.04 2.38 -3.20
C PRO A 75 -13.44 3.52 -4.04
N ARG A 76 -13.03 4.62 -3.40
CA ARG A 76 -12.40 5.78 -4.05
C ARG A 76 -10.88 5.81 -3.87
N ALA A 77 -10.29 4.80 -3.21
CA ALA A 77 -8.86 4.78 -2.99
C ALA A 77 -8.09 4.56 -4.28
N ARG A 78 -6.90 5.15 -4.34
CA ARG A 78 -5.94 4.86 -5.40
C ARG A 78 -5.21 3.56 -5.07
N ILE A 79 -5.28 2.58 -5.97
CA ILE A 79 -4.58 1.30 -5.80
C ILE A 79 -3.36 1.27 -6.71
N ILE A 80 -2.20 0.96 -6.12
CA ILE A 80 -0.92 0.87 -6.80
C ILE A 80 -0.39 -0.54 -6.56
N VAL A 81 -0.01 -1.21 -7.64
CA VAL A 81 0.60 -2.54 -7.59
C VAL A 81 1.98 -2.41 -8.24
N THR A 82 3.02 -2.82 -7.53
CA THR A 82 4.41 -2.71 -7.96
C THR A 82 5.08 -4.06 -7.96
#